data_AF-K1RIZ6-F1
#
_entry.id   AF-K1RIZ6-F1
#
_cell.length_a   1.000
_cell.length_b   1.000
_cell.length_c   1.000
_cell.angle_alpha   90.00
_cell.angle_beta   90.00
_cell.angle_gamma   90.00
#
_symmetry.space_group_name_H-M   'P 1'
#
loop_
_entity.id
_entity.type
_entity.pdbx_description
1 polymer ?
#
loop_
_entity_poly.entity_id
_entity_poly.type
_entity_poly.pdbx_seq_one_letter_code
_entity_poly.pdbx_strand_id
1 'polypeptide(L)'
;MADGATGETRPRTHTEKGLEYHLDRKSKYRRGCENKLVSLSEDIEELLTTSTDVNEVKELYKKWLKVYDELLFTHESLQGLLKLSTGSGESDDKEFQDRNSRFHKVKDSVEQWFGKHSVQPTPKKIPSDVKSRLSSASRTSSQISLEKLKESQRKAELLAKASALDEQRKLEAAKLELKMKEEELKIKTELQISDARSKLLEELEKSELSS
;
A
#
# COMPACT_ATOMS: atom_id res chain seq x y z
N MET A 1 9.47 55.27 -6.57
CA MET A 1 10.05 54.66 -5.37
C MET A 1 9.00 53.74 -4.79
N ALA A 2 9.20 52.43 -4.86
CA ALA A 2 8.31 51.43 -4.28
C ALA A 2 9.21 50.41 -3.58
N ASP A 3 9.19 50.44 -2.24
CA ASP A 3 9.91 49.52 -1.37
C ASP A 3 9.27 48.14 -1.43
N GLY A 4 10.08 47.14 -1.78
CA GLY A 4 9.69 45.73 -1.84
C GLY A 4 9.77 45.09 -0.47
N ALA A 5 8.63 44.77 0.12
CA ALA A 5 8.54 43.91 1.29
C ALA A 5 8.53 42.44 0.83
N THR A 6 9.71 41.83 0.71
CA THR A 6 9.83 40.36 0.62
C THR A 6 9.62 39.76 2.01
N GLY A 7 8.39 39.32 2.28
CA GLY A 7 8.06 38.55 3.48
C GLY A 7 8.70 37.16 3.43
N GLU A 8 9.94 37.04 3.89
CA GLU A 8 10.54 35.74 4.20
C GLU A 8 9.83 35.13 5.42
N THR A 9 8.86 34.27 5.16
CA THR A 9 8.29 33.40 6.21
C THR A 9 9.37 32.45 6.70
N ARG A 10 9.86 32.66 7.94
CA ARG A 10 10.73 31.71 8.64
C ARG A 10 10.16 30.28 8.53
N PRO A 11 10.98 29.27 8.18
CA PRO A 11 10.54 27.88 8.22
C PRO A 11 10.11 27.55 9.65
N ARG A 12 8.83 27.19 9.83
CA ARG A 12 8.31 26.71 11.11
C ARG A 12 8.75 25.27 11.31
N THR A 13 9.87 25.07 11.98
CA THR A 13 10.26 23.77 12.54
C THR A 13 9.46 23.51 13.81
N HIS A 14 9.03 22.26 14.02
CA HIS A 14 8.38 21.88 15.26
C HIS A 14 9.32 22.10 16.44
N THR A 15 8.81 22.67 17.53
CA THR A 15 9.49 22.58 18.83
C THR A 15 9.44 21.12 19.30
N GLU A 16 10.40 20.70 20.12
CA GLU A 16 10.48 19.34 20.65
C GLU A 16 9.17 18.90 21.34
N LYS A 17 8.62 19.76 22.22
CA LYS A 17 7.31 19.53 22.86
C LYS A 17 6.14 19.47 21.87
N GLY A 18 6.21 20.25 20.78
CA GLY A 18 5.22 20.22 19.72
C GLY A 18 5.25 18.89 18.96
N LEU A 19 6.46 18.40 18.66
CA LEU A 19 6.66 17.11 17.98
C LEU A 19 6.13 15.95 18.84
N GLU A 20 6.45 15.94 20.13
CA GLU A 20 5.97 14.95 21.08
C GLU A 20 4.43 14.92 21.16
N TYR A 21 3.79 16.09 21.27
CA TYR A 21 2.33 16.21 21.26
C TYR A 21 1.71 15.64 19.97
N HIS A 22 2.30 15.94 18.81
CA HIS A 22 1.81 15.43 17.54
C HIS A 22 1.99 13.92 17.40
N LEU A 23 3.12 13.38 17.87
CA LEU A 23 3.37 11.94 17.93
C LEU A 23 2.34 11.21 18.79
N ASP A 24 2.12 11.66 20.04
CA ASP A 24 1.14 11.06 20.96
C ASP A 24 -0.27 11.10 20.37
N ARG A 25 -0.70 12.26 19.88
CA ARG A 25 -2.03 12.44 19.28
C ARG A 25 -2.23 11.53 18.08
N LYS A 26 -1.25 11.42 17.18
CA LYS A 26 -1.34 10.58 15.98
C LYS A 26 -1.30 9.10 16.33
N SER A 27 -0.48 8.70 17.29
CA SER A 27 -0.41 7.32 17.80
C SER A 27 -1.75 6.88 18.40
N LYS A 28 -2.38 7.72 19.23
CA LYS A 28 -3.71 7.48 19.80
C LYS A 28 -4.78 7.37 18.72
N TYR A 29 -4.76 8.27 17.73
CA TYR A 29 -5.72 8.23 16.63
C TYR A 29 -5.57 6.96 15.79
N ARG A 30 -4.33 6.55 15.46
CA ARG A 30 -4.03 5.28 14.77
C ARG A 30 -4.63 4.09 15.51
N ARG A 31 -4.41 4.00 16.83
CA ARG A 31 -4.97 2.95 17.68
C ARG A 31 -6.51 2.96 17.66
N GLY A 32 -7.12 4.14 17.63
CA GLY A 32 -8.57 4.30 17.47
C GLY A 32 -9.09 3.72 16.15
N CYS A 33 -8.39 3.97 15.04
CA CYS A 33 -8.71 3.37 13.74
C CYS A 33 -8.58 1.85 13.77
N GLU A 34 -7.50 1.32 14.36
CA GLU A 34 -7.28 -0.13 14.50
C GLU A 34 -8.43 -0.81 15.26
N ASN A 35 -8.81 -0.29 16.43
CA ASN A 35 -9.90 -0.85 17.22
C ASN A 35 -11.23 -0.85 16.47
N LYS A 36 -11.49 0.23 15.73
CA LYS A 36 -12.70 0.35 14.92
C LYS A 36 -12.71 -0.63 13.74
N LEU A 37 -11.55 -0.87 13.11
CA LEU A 37 -11.41 -1.88 12.08
C LEU A 37 -11.58 -3.29 12.63
N VAL A 38 -11.07 -3.60 13.82
CA VAL A 38 -11.31 -4.89 14.47
C VAL A 38 -12.81 -5.13 14.64
N SER A 39 -13.53 -4.21 15.29
CA SER A 39 -14.98 -4.34 15.48
C SER A 39 -15.74 -4.47 14.17
N LEU A 40 -15.43 -3.63 13.17
CA LEU A 40 -16.08 -3.76 11.85
C LEU A 40 -15.71 -5.06 11.13
N SER A 41 -14.52 -5.62 11.38
CA SER A 41 -14.12 -6.90 10.77
C SER A 41 -14.92 -8.05 11.39
N GLU A 42 -15.07 -8.05 12.72
CA GLU A 42 -15.88 -9.04 13.45
C GLU A 42 -17.34 -9.01 12.97
N ASP A 43 -17.95 -7.81 12.90
CA ASP A 43 -19.32 -7.62 12.39
C ASP A 43 -19.46 -8.14 10.95
N ILE A 44 -18.47 -7.87 10.09
CA ILE A 44 -18.46 -8.35 8.70
C ILE A 44 -18.34 -9.87 8.66
N GLU A 45 -17.38 -10.47 9.37
CA GLU A 45 -17.17 -11.92 9.41
C GLU A 45 -18.42 -12.67 9.90
N GLU A 46 -19.11 -12.12 10.91
CA GLU A 46 -20.41 -12.63 11.36
C GLU A 46 -21.44 -12.56 10.24
N LEU A 47 -21.59 -11.42 9.56
CA LEU A 47 -22.53 -11.27 8.45
C LEU A 47 -22.22 -12.22 7.28
N LEU A 48 -20.93 -12.41 6.95
CA LEU A 48 -20.52 -13.33 5.87
C LEU A 48 -20.90 -14.79 6.16
N THR A 49 -21.07 -15.16 7.43
CA THR A 49 -21.41 -16.52 7.86
C THR A 49 -22.90 -16.71 8.16
N THR A 50 -23.61 -15.66 8.59
CA THR A 50 -25.00 -15.74 9.09
C THR A 50 -26.05 -15.19 8.13
N SER A 51 -25.72 -14.20 7.29
CA SER A 51 -26.67 -13.45 6.47
C SER A 51 -26.27 -13.48 4.99
N THR A 52 -27.26 -13.42 4.09
CA THR A 52 -27.03 -13.27 2.64
C THR A 52 -27.40 -11.86 2.15
N ASP A 53 -27.65 -10.92 3.06
CA ASP A 53 -27.93 -9.53 2.65
C ASP A 53 -26.66 -8.84 2.15
N VAL A 54 -26.48 -8.91 0.83
CA VAL A 54 -25.37 -8.27 0.11
C VAL A 54 -25.30 -6.77 0.37
N ASN A 55 -26.44 -6.08 0.56
CA ASN A 55 -26.43 -4.64 0.78
C ASN A 55 -25.92 -4.28 2.18
N GLU A 56 -26.27 -5.08 3.19
CA GLU A 56 -25.79 -4.89 4.55
C GLU A 56 -24.26 -5.06 4.63
N VAL A 57 -23.75 -6.15 4.04
CA VAL A 57 -22.30 -6.39 3.92
C VAL A 57 -21.62 -5.25 3.16
N LYS A 58 -22.24 -4.72 2.09
CA LYS A 58 -21.71 -3.62 1.29
C LYS A 58 -21.60 -2.31 2.07
N GLU A 59 -22.63 -1.92 2.81
CA GLU A 59 -22.60 -0.71 3.62
C GLU A 59 -21.60 -0.80 4.76
N LEU A 60 -21.49 -1.97 5.40
CA LEU A 60 -20.52 -2.21 6.46
C LEU A 60 -19.08 -2.20 5.93
N TYR A 61 -18.84 -2.87 4.80
CA TYR A 61 -17.54 -2.88 4.13
C TYR A 61 -17.12 -1.49 3.63
N LYS A 62 -18.06 -0.67 3.16
CA LYS A 62 -17.78 0.73 2.80
C LYS A 62 -17.32 1.55 4.01
N LYS A 63 -17.93 1.35 5.19
CA LYS A 63 -17.48 1.98 6.44
C LYS A 63 -16.09 1.48 6.82
N TRP A 64 -15.85 0.18 6.70
CA TRP A 64 -14.57 -0.46 6.96
C TRP A 64 -13.46 0.14 6.08
N LEU A 65 -13.67 0.23 4.75
CA LEU A 65 -12.70 0.82 3.81
C LEU A 65 -12.34 2.26 4.16
N LYS A 66 -13.31 3.07 4.56
CA LYS A 66 -13.05 4.46 4.97
C LYS A 66 -12.12 4.53 6.19
N VAL A 67 -12.36 3.71 7.20
CA VAL A 67 -11.49 3.65 8.40
C VAL A 67 -10.12 3.07 8.05
N TYR A 68 -10.08 2.14 7.09
CA TYR A 68 -8.84 1.54 6.60
C TYR A 68 -7.95 2.56 5.90
N ASP A 69 -8.52 3.38 5.02
CA ASP A 69 -7.79 4.49 4.39
C ASP A 69 -7.31 5.52 5.43
N GLU A 70 -8.15 5.86 6.42
CA GLU A 70 -7.77 6.74 7.54
C GLU A 70 -6.60 6.17 8.36
N LEU A 71 -6.56 4.84 8.58
CA LEU A 71 -5.47 4.16 9.26
C LEU A 71 -4.16 4.32 8.48
N LEU A 72 -4.16 3.98 7.19
CA LEU A 72 -2.98 4.05 6.33
C LEU A 72 -2.42 5.48 6.27
N PHE A 73 -3.28 6.47 6.04
CA PHE A 73 -2.89 7.87 6.03
C PHE A 73 -2.32 8.34 7.37
N THR A 74 -2.92 7.91 8.48
CA THR A 74 -2.43 8.25 9.81
C THR A 74 -1.08 7.64 10.09
N HIS A 75 -0.85 6.39 9.66
CA HIS A 75 0.44 5.72 9.83
C HIS A 75 1.54 6.38 9.02
N GLU A 76 1.30 6.72 7.75
CA GLU A 76 2.28 7.46 6.91
C GLU A 76 2.65 8.81 7.55
N SER A 77 1.65 9.54 8.06
CA SER A 77 1.86 10.80 8.77
C SER A 77 2.67 10.59 10.06
N LEU A 78 2.42 9.52 10.81
CA LEU A 78 3.17 9.19 12.04
C LEU A 78 4.62 8.81 11.72
N GLN A 79 4.85 8.03 10.66
CA GLN A 79 6.18 7.66 10.19
C GLN A 79 7.01 8.89 9.81
N GLY A 80 6.40 9.90 9.19
CA GLY A 80 7.04 11.19 8.94
C GLY A 80 7.50 11.88 10.24
N LEU A 81 6.66 11.88 11.28
CA LEU A 81 6.99 12.47 12.57
C LEU A 81 8.07 11.67 13.34
N LEU A 82 8.03 10.33 13.25
CA LEU A 82 9.04 9.47 13.88
C LEU A 82 10.41 9.68 13.26
N LYS A 83 10.51 9.77 11.94
CA LYS A 83 11.77 10.09 11.26
C LYS A 83 12.36 11.43 11.71
N LEU A 84 11.52 12.43 11.98
CA LEU A 84 11.96 13.72 12.51
C LEU A 84 12.42 13.65 13.98
N SER A 85 11.85 12.73 14.77
CA SER A 85 12.12 12.61 16.21
C SER A 85 13.32 11.72 16.51
N THR A 86 13.35 10.52 15.95
CA THR A 86 14.30 9.45 16.29
C THR A 86 15.26 9.09 15.15
N GLY A 87 15.14 9.74 13.98
CA GLY A 87 15.94 9.44 12.79
C GLY A 87 15.55 8.13 12.07
N SER A 88 14.72 7.28 12.69
CA SER A 88 14.18 6.06 12.09
C SER A 88 12.80 5.72 12.67
N GLY A 89 11.92 5.21 11.81
CA GLY A 89 10.59 4.69 12.17
C GLY A 89 10.41 3.18 11.89
N GLU A 90 11.48 2.48 11.55
CA GLU A 90 11.44 1.11 10.99
C GLU A 90 10.80 0.08 11.93
N SER A 91 11.07 0.17 13.24
CA SER A 91 10.47 -0.74 14.22
C SER A 91 8.95 -0.59 14.30
N ASP A 92 8.45 0.66 14.30
CA ASP A 92 7.02 0.94 14.32
C ASP A 92 6.34 0.55 13.00
N ASP A 93 7.01 0.78 11.86
CA ASP A 93 6.50 0.38 10.55
C ASP A 93 6.37 -1.14 10.47
N LYS A 94 7.39 -1.89 10.89
CA LYS A 94 7.32 -3.36 10.90
C LYS A 94 6.16 -3.88 11.75
N GLU A 95 6.00 -3.36 12.97
CA GLU A 95 4.89 -3.75 13.85
C GLU A 95 3.52 -3.39 13.25
N PHE A 96 3.45 -2.25 12.56
CA PHE A 96 2.26 -1.85 11.84
C PHE A 96 1.94 -2.79 10.68
N GLN A 97 2.92 -3.14 9.83
CA GLN A 97 2.72 -4.06 8.71
C GLN A 97 2.23 -5.44 9.18
N ASP A 98 2.82 -5.97 10.26
CA ASP A 98 2.41 -7.25 10.85
C ASP A 98 0.95 -7.23 11.28
N ARG A 99 0.51 -6.15 11.95
CA ARG A 99 -0.91 -5.97 12.33
C ARG A 99 -1.82 -5.75 11.14
N ASN A 100 -1.38 -4.92 10.18
CA ASN A 100 -2.12 -4.55 8.97
C ASN A 100 -2.37 -5.75 8.04
N SER A 101 -1.54 -6.79 8.12
CA SER A 101 -1.75 -8.05 7.39
C SER A 101 -3.09 -8.71 7.70
N ARG A 102 -3.62 -8.54 8.93
CA ARG A 102 -4.92 -9.10 9.32
C ARG A 102 -6.07 -8.40 8.58
N PHE A 103 -6.01 -7.09 8.48
CA PHE A 103 -7.01 -6.30 7.77
C PHE A 103 -7.00 -6.58 6.26
N HIS A 104 -5.84 -6.86 5.67
CA HIS A 104 -5.76 -7.34 4.29
C HIS A 104 -6.52 -8.66 4.08
N LYS A 105 -6.38 -9.62 5.00
CA LYS A 105 -7.09 -10.90 4.90
C LYS A 105 -8.61 -10.72 4.97
N VAL A 106 -9.08 -9.85 5.85
CA VAL A 106 -10.52 -9.50 5.94
C VAL A 106 -10.98 -8.89 4.62
N LYS A 107 -10.24 -7.89 4.13
CA LYS A 107 -10.52 -7.22 2.85
C LYS A 107 -10.65 -8.23 1.70
N ASP A 108 -9.66 -9.11 1.55
CA ASP A 108 -9.64 -10.14 0.51
C ASP A 108 -10.82 -11.10 0.64
N SER A 109 -11.16 -11.50 1.87
CA SER A 109 -12.28 -12.41 2.14
C SER A 109 -13.61 -11.80 1.72
N VAL A 110 -13.82 -10.52 2.01
CA VAL A 110 -15.03 -9.78 1.62
C VAL A 110 -15.12 -9.60 0.11
N GLU A 111 -14.01 -9.22 -0.55
CA GLU A 111 -13.97 -9.05 -2.01
C GLU A 111 -14.23 -10.39 -2.73
N GLN A 112 -13.67 -11.49 -2.23
CA GLN A 112 -13.98 -12.84 -2.73
C GLN A 112 -15.44 -13.22 -2.50
N TRP A 113 -16.00 -12.88 -1.34
CA TRP A 113 -17.41 -13.14 -1.04
C TRP A 113 -18.33 -12.39 -2.01
N PHE A 114 -18.05 -11.10 -2.28
CA PHE A 114 -18.78 -10.34 -3.30
C PHE A 114 -18.65 -10.97 -4.68
N GLY A 115 -17.46 -11.47 -5.05
CA GLY A 115 -17.26 -12.18 -6.32
C GLY A 115 -18.18 -13.41 -6.48
N LYS A 116 -18.44 -14.14 -5.39
CA LYS A 116 -19.33 -15.31 -5.37
C LYS A 116 -20.82 -14.92 -5.37
N HIS A 117 -21.18 -13.81 -4.71
CA HIS A 117 -22.57 -13.38 -4.52
C HIS A 117 -23.05 -12.35 -5.56
N SER A 118 -22.15 -11.79 -6.37
CA SER A 118 -22.51 -10.90 -7.49
C SER A 118 -23.11 -11.65 -8.69
N VAL A 119 -23.02 -13.00 -8.71
CA VAL A 119 -23.49 -13.87 -9.81
C VAL A 119 -24.85 -14.52 -9.53
N GLN A 120 -25.57 -14.18 -8.45
CA GLN A 120 -26.89 -14.78 -8.25
C GLN A 120 -27.85 -14.39 -9.39
N PRO A 121 -28.33 -15.35 -10.20
CA PRO A 121 -29.45 -15.10 -11.10
C PRO A 121 -30.66 -14.94 -10.18
N THR A 122 -31.23 -13.74 -10.13
CA THR A 122 -32.52 -13.56 -9.50
C THR A 122 -33.50 -14.57 -10.12
N PRO A 123 -34.13 -15.45 -9.32
CA PRO A 123 -35.13 -16.35 -9.87
C PRO A 123 -36.25 -15.46 -10.42
N LYS A 124 -36.45 -15.50 -11.73
CA LYS A 124 -37.56 -14.86 -12.42
C LYS A 124 -38.85 -15.45 -11.82
N LYS A 125 -39.39 -14.82 -10.78
CA LYS A 125 -40.81 -14.94 -10.45
C LYS A 125 -41.54 -14.39 -11.66
N ILE A 126 -42.14 -15.29 -12.44
CA ILE A 126 -43.14 -14.96 -13.44
C ILE A 126 -44.43 -14.67 -12.65
N PRO A 127 -44.98 -13.44 -12.65
CA PRO A 127 -46.38 -13.26 -12.35
C PRO A 127 -47.15 -13.44 -13.65
N SER A 128 -48.15 -14.32 -13.59
CA SER A 128 -49.15 -14.52 -14.62
C SER A 128 -49.75 -13.21 -15.14
N ASP A 129 -49.98 -13.18 -16.45
CA ASP A 129 -50.91 -12.34 -17.20
C ASP A 129 -51.65 -11.23 -16.44
N VAL A 130 -51.24 -9.97 -16.69
CA VAL A 130 -52.20 -8.86 -16.81
C VAL A 130 -51.71 -7.94 -17.93
N LYS A 131 -52.44 -7.94 -19.05
CA LYS A 131 -52.38 -6.91 -20.08
C LYS A 131 -52.74 -5.55 -19.46
N SER A 132 -51.84 -4.56 -19.48
CA SER A 132 -52.23 -3.16 -19.73
C SER A 132 -51.03 -2.25 -19.97
N ARG A 133 -51.08 -1.57 -21.14
CA ARG A 133 -50.62 -0.21 -21.43
C ARG A 133 -49.19 0.19 -21.06
N LEU A 134 -48.30 0.05 -22.05
CA LEU A 134 -47.17 0.96 -22.30
C LEU A 134 -47.74 2.39 -22.44
N SER A 135 -47.18 3.46 -21.87
CA SER A 135 -45.78 3.86 -21.89
C SER A 135 -45.51 4.89 -20.78
N SER A 136 -44.52 4.65 -19.92
CA SER A 136 -43.85 5.72 -19.14
C SER A 136 -42.52 5.21 -18.59
N ALA A 137 -41.52 6.09 -18.60
CA ALA A 137 -40.21 6.01 -17.95
C ALA A 137 -39.11 5.13 -18.60
N SER A 138 -38.44 5.69 -19.62
CA SER A 138 -37.05 5.33 -19.96
C SER A 138 -36.10 6.46 -19.55
N ARG A 139 -35.61 6.46 -18.30
CA ARG A 139 -34.45 7.30 -17.89
C ARG A 139 -33.50 6.65 -16.87
N THR A 140 -33.87 5.55 -16.21
CA THR A 140 -33.06 4.94 -15.13
C THR A 140 -32.11 3.83 -15.60
N SER A 141 -32.38 3.19 -16.74
CA SER A 141 -31.52 2.11 -17.27
C SER A 141 -30.15 2.58 -17.78
N SER A 142 -30.01 3.86 -18.14
CA SER A 142 -28.81 4.39 -18.80
C SER A 142 -27.70 4.77 -17.81
N GLN A 143 -28.04 5.15 -16.57
CA GLN A 143 -27.07 5.55 -15.54
C GLN A 143 -26.27 4.35 -15.00
N ILE A 144 -26.93 3.20 -14.76
CA ILE A 144 -26.27 1.99 -14.25
C ILE A 144 -25.25 1.45 -15.25
N SER A 145 -25.57 1.48 -16.55
CA SER A 145 -24.65 1.06 -17.61
C SER A 145 -23.44 1.99 -17.74
N LEU A 146 -23.63 3.30 -17.55
CA LEU A 146 -22.54 4.27 -17.56
C LEU A 146 -21.60 4.10 -16.36
N GLU A 147 -22.13 3.86 -15.16
CA GLU A 147 -21.35 3.62 -13.96
C GLU A 147 -20.55 2.31 -14.05
N LYS A 148 -21.17 1.23 -14.55
CA LYS A 148 -20.46 -0.04 -14.84
C LYS A 148 -19.32 0.15 -15.84
N LEU A 149 -19.51 0.97 -16.87
CA LEU A 149 -18.46 1.26 -17.84
C LEU A 149 -17.29 2.01 -17.18
N LYS A 150 -17.57 3.05 -16.40
CA LYS A 150 -16.54 3.80 -15.66
C LYS A 150 -15.76 2.93 -14.67
N GLU A 151 -16.45 2.03 -13.98
CA GLU A 151 -15.80 1.11 -13.05
C GLU A 151 -14.95 0.05 -13.77
N SER A 152 -15.42 -0.44 -14.93
CA SER A 152 -14.61 -1.33 -15.78
C SER A 152 -13.33 -0.65 -16.30
N GLN A 153 -13.42 0.61 -16.68
CA GLN A 153 -12.26 1.41 -17.11
C GLN A 153 -11.29 1.62 -15.94
N ARG A 154 -11.80 1.99 -14.75
CA ARG A 154 -10.98 2.15 -13.55
C ARG A 154 -10.27 0.85 -13.16
N LYS A 155 -10.94 -0.30 -13.30
CA LYS A 155 -10.33 -1.61 -13.08
C LYS A 155 -9.22 -1.92 -14.08
N ALA A 156 -9.43 -1.61 -15.36
CA ALA A 156 -8.41 -1.76 -16.38
C ALA A 156 -7.19 -0.85 -16.12
N GLU A 157 -7.40 0.40 -15.73
CA GLU A 157 -6.33 1.33 -15.35
C GLU A 157 -5.54 0.86 -14.12
N LEU A 158 -6.23 0.32 -13.10
CA LEU A 158 -5.58 -0.24 -11.92
C LEU A 158 -4.76 -1.50 -12.25
N LEU A 159 -5.27 -2.38 -13.11
CA LEU A 159 -4.52 -3.56 -13.58
C LEU A 159 -3.28 -3.16 -14.39
N ALA A 160 -3.40 -2.15 -15.27
CA ALA A 160 -2.27 -1.62 -16.01
C ALA A 160 -1.21 -1.02 -15.07
N LYS A 161 -1.63 -0.27 -14.04
CA LYS A 161 -0.72 0.27 -13.01
C LYS A 161 -0.05 -0.84 -12.19
N ALA A 162 -0.79 -1.90 -11.83
CA ALA A 162 -0.22 -3.03 -11.11
C ALA A 162 0.84 -3.77 -11.95
N SER A 163 0.57 -3.98 -13.25
CA SER A 163 1.53 -4.59 -14.17
C SER A 163 2.79 -3.73 -14.33
N ALA A 164 2.63 -2.41 -14.51
CA ALA A 164 3.76 -1.50 -14.62
C ALA A 164 4.61 -1.46 -13.33
N LEU A 165 3.98 -1.55 -12.16
CA LEU A 165 4.67 -1.57 -10.88
C LEU A 165 5.43 -2.91 -10.67
N ASP A 166 4.87 -4.03 -11.11
CA ASP A 166 5.54 -5.33 -11.09
C ASP A 166 6.79 -5.34 -12.02
N GLU A 167 6.66 -4.78 -13.22
CA GLU A 167 7.80 -4.59 -14.14
C GLU A 167 8.86 -3.67 -13.53
N GLN A 168 8.46 -2.57 -12.89
CA GLN A 168 9.39 -1.68 -12.20
C GLN A 168 10.14 -2.39 -11.07
N ARG A 169 9.46 -3.21 -10.26
CA ARG A 169 10.08 -4.00 -9.20
C ARG A 169 11.09 -5.01 -9.76
N LYS A 170 10.75 -5.69 -10.85
CA LYS A 170 11.67 -6.60 -11.54
C LYS A 170 12.91 -5.87 -12.06
N LEU A 171 12.74 -4.68 -12.64
CA LEU A 171 13.84 -3.83 -13.09
C LEU A 171 14.74 -3.37 -11.94
N GLU A 172 14.16 -2.95 -10.80
CA GLU A 172 14.93 -2.55 -9.63
C GLU A 172 15.70 -3.72 -9.01
N ALA A 173 15.08 -4.91 -8.92
CA ALA A 173 15.75 -6.13 -8.47
C ALA A 173 16.93 -6.50 -9.38
N ALA A 174 16.75 -6.46 -10.70
CA ALA A 174 17.81 -6.72 -11.67
C ALA A 174 18.96 -5.71 -11.57
N LYS A 175 18.65 -4.42 -11.33
CA LYS A 175 19.67 -3.38 -11.10
C LYS A 175 20.47 -3.63 -9.81
N LEU A 176 19.81 -4.08 -8.75
CA LEU A 176 20.47 -4.41 -7.49
C LEU A 176 21.41 -5.62 -7.67
N GLU A 177 20.93 -6.67 -8.35
CA GLU A 177 21.72 -7.86 -8.64
C GLU A 177 22.94 -7.53 -9.50
N LEU A 178 22.77 -6.66 -10.50
CA LEU A 178 23.88 -6.21 -11.36
C LEU A 178 24.94 -5.46 -10.55
N LYS A 179 24.54 -4.55 -9.65
CA LYS A 179 25.49 -3.85 -8.75
C LYS A 179 26.26 -4.80 -7.85
N MET A 180 25.60 -5.82 -7.30
CA MET A 180 26.28 -6.82 -6.48
C MET A 180 27.35 -7.58 -7.28
N LYS A 181 27.03 -7.98 -8.52
CA LYS A 181 27.97 -8.65 -9.42
C LYS A 181 29.15 -7.75 -9.81
N GLU A 182 28.91 -6.46 -10.02
CA GLU A 182 29.97 -5.47 -10.28
C GLU A 182 30.93 -5.35 -9.09
N GLU A 183 30.42 -5.21 -7.87
CA GLU A 183 31.25 -5.17 -6.65
C GLU A 183 32.03 -6.47 -6.43
N GLU A 184 31.40 -7.63 -6.67
CA GLU A 184 32.08 -8.93 -6.55
C GLU A 184 33.23 -9.07 -7.57
N LEU A 185 33.01 -8.65 -8.82
CA LEU A 185 34.04 -8.63 -9.86
C LEU A 185 35.19 -7.68 -9.51
N LYS A 186 34.87 -6.52 -8.93
CA LYS A 186 35.86 -5.56 -8.47
C LYS A 186 36.74 -6.15 -7.36
N ILE A 187 36.12 -6.72 -6.33
CA ILE A 187 36.83 -7.39 -5.23
C ILE A 187 37.72 -8.52 -5.78
N LYS A 188 37.20 -9.35 -6.68
CA LYS A 188 37.97 -10.44 -7.29
C LYS A 188 39.18 -9.94 -8.07
N THR A 189 39.03 -8.83 -8.77
CA THR A 189 40.11 -8.20 -9.54
C THR A 189 41.17 -7.62 -8.60
N GLU A 190 40.76 -6.94 -7.53
CA GLU A 190 41.68 -6.44 -6.50
C GLU A 190 42.44 -7.58 -5.82
N LEU A 191 41.77 -8.69 -5.54
CA LEU A 191 42.40 -9.90 -5.00
C LEU A 191 43.46 -10.45 -5.96
N GLN A 192 43.13 -10.60 -7.25
CA GLN A 192 44.09 -11.07 -8.25
C GLN A 192 45.30 -10.16 -8.39
N ILE A 193 45.09 -8.84 -8.34
CA ILE A 193 46.19 -7.86 -8.35
C ILE A 193 47.04 -8.02 -7.08
N SER A 194 46.41 -8.19 -5.92
CA SER A 194 47.13 -8.41 -4.66
C SER A 194 47.94 -9.69 -4.70
N ASP A 195 47.36 -10.80 -5.16
CA ASP A 195 48.05 -12.09 -5.28
C ASP A 195 49.24 -11.99 -6.25
N ALA A 196 49.08 -11.28 -7.36
CA ALA A 196 50.18 -11.04 -8.29
C ALA A 196 51.31 -10.21 -7.66
N ARG A 197 50.96 -9.18 -6.88
CA ARG A 197 51.94 -8.37 -6.13
C ARG A 197 52.68 -9.19 -5.08
N SER A 198 51.96 -10.01 -4.31
CA SER A 198 52.55 -10.89 -3.29
C SER A 198 53.54 -11.87 -3.91
N LYS A 199 53.20 -12.50 -5.04
CA LYS A 199 54.12 -13.41 -5.75
C LYS A 199 55.40 -12.73 -6.20
N LEU A 200 55.31 -11.51 -6.73
CA LEU A 200 56.50 -10.75 -7.13
C LEU A 200 57.40 -10.41 -5.93
N LEU A 201 56.81 -10.06 -4.78
CA LEU A 201 57.57 -9.81 -3.56
C LEU A 201 58.27 -11.09 -3.06
N GLU A 202 57.58 -12.23 -3.05
CA GLU A 202 58.19 -13.51 -2.68
C GLU A 202 59.34 -13.91 -3.63
N GLU A 203 59.23 -13.63 -4.93
CA GLU A 203 60.31 -13.89 -5.90
C GLU A 203 61.52 -12.97 -5.67
N LEU A 204 61.29 -11.70 -5.33
CA LEU A 204 62.35 -10.77 -4.98
C LEU A 204 63.07 -11.18 -3.69
N GLU A 205 62.34 -11.53 -2.63
CA GLU A 205 62.93 -12.01 -1.37
C GLU A 205 63.77 -13.28 -1.58
N LYS A 206 63.28 -14.23 -2.39
CA LYS A 206 64.05 -15.44 -2.74
C LYS A 206 65.33 -15.11 -3.51
N SER A 207 65.28 -14.12 -4.39
CA SER A 207 66.44 -13.69 -5.17
C SER A 207 67.49 -13.01 -4.30
N GLU A 208 67.07 -12.15 -3.36
CA GLU A 208 67.95 -11.48 -2.38
C GLU A 208 68.59 -12.46 -1.38
N LEU A 209 67.88 -13.52 -0.97
CA LEU A 209 68.42 -14.56 -0.09
C LEU A 209 69.34 -15.58 -0.78
N SER A 210 69.38 -15.57 -2.13
CA SER A 210 70.20 -16.50 -2.93
C SER A 210 71.48 -15.87 -3.51
N SER A 211 71.68 -14.55 -3.33
CA SER A 211 72.90 -13.81 -3.67
C SER A 211 73.83 -13.69 -2.47
#